data_AF-M7PUK1-F1
#
_entry.id   AF-M7PUK1-F1
#
_cell.length_a   1.000
_cell.length_b   1.000
_cell.length_c   1.000
_cell.angle_alpha   90.00
_cell.angle_beta   90.00
_cell.angle_gamma   90.00
#
_symmetry.space_group_name_H-M   'P 1'
#
loop_
_entity.id
_entity.type
_entity.pdbx_description
1 polymer ?
#
loop_
_entity_poly.entity_id
_entity_poly.type
_entity_poly.pdbx_seq_one_letter_code
_entity_poly.pdbx_strand_id
1 'polypeptide(L)'
;MAYVKRDSTGKILQIFDSPQADANEFLSLNSSELIAFLGESAQSDSARTILSSSDAAMIRVLEDLIETLIDKGVILFTDLPAAAQQKLTQRQHVRSRLQALENLMDEEQDLF
;
A
#
# COMPACT_ATOMS: atom_id res chain seq x y z
N MET A 1 -22.14 -0.32 -18.99
CA MET A 1 -21.79 -1.54 -19.75
C MET A 1 -20.28 -1.70 -19.64
N ALA A 2 -19.77 -2.93 -19.60
CA ALA A 2 -18.36 -3.19 -19.39
C ALA A 2 -17.80 -4.07 -20.51
N TYR A 3 -16.59 -3.78 -20.95
CA TYR A 3 -15.86 -4.60 -21.93
C TYR A 3 -15.04 -5.63 -21.17
N VAL A 4 -15.10 -6.89 -21.57
CA VAL A 4 -14.35 -7.95 -20.90
C VAL A 4 -13.34 -8.61 -21.82
N LYS A 5 -12.17 -8.88 -21.26
CA LYS A 5 -11.16 -9.76 -21.83
C LYS A 5 -11.26 -11.11 -21.14
N ARG A 6 -11.34 -12.18 -21.93
CA ARG A 6 -11.38 -13.56 -21.41
C ARG A 6 -10.03 -14.25 -21.59
N ASP A 7 -9.76 -15.22 -20.73
CA ASP A 7 -8.65 -16.15 -20.90
C ASP A 7 -9.00 -17.31 -21.85
N SER A 8 -8.03 -18.20 -22.10
CA SER A 8 -8.19 -19.40 -22.95
C SER A 8 -9.22 -20.42 -22.43
N THR A 9 -9.65 -20.28 -21.18
CA THR A 9 -10.66 -21.15 -20.55
C THR A 9 -12.05 -20.51 -20.54
N GLY A 10 -12.16 -19.28 -21.07
CA GLY A 10 -13.40 -18.52 -21.13
C GLY A 10 -13.73 -17.74 -19.86
N LYS A 11 -12.84 -17.64 -18.87
CA LYS A 11 -13.08 -16.81 -17.68
C LYS A 11 -12.72 -15.36 -17.93
N ILE A 12 -13.41 -14.43 -17.25
CA ILE A 12 -13.05 -13.01 -17.25
C ILE A 12 -11.66 -12.87 -16.64
N LEU A 13 -10.75 -12.24 -17.37
CA LEU A 13 -9.38 -11.93 -16.96
C LEU A 13 -9.24 -10.44 -16.60
N GLN A 14 -9.94 -9.56 -17.32
CA GLN A 14 -9.90 -8.12 -17.08
C GLN A 14 -11.15 -7.41 -17.60
N ILE A 15 -11.50 -6.27 -16.96
CA ILE A 15 -12.62 -5.41 -17.32
C ILE A 15 -12.09 -4.05 -17.77
N PHE A 16 -12.69 -3.49 -18.83
CA PHE A 16 -12.41 -2.16 -19.34
C PHE A 16 -13.69 -1.32 -19.46
N ASP A 17 -13.53 -0.01 -19.32
CA ASP A 17 -14.57 1.01 -19.51
C ASP A 17 -14.78 1.36 -21.00
N SER A 18 -13.83 0.97 -21.85
CA SER A 18 -13.74 1.26 -23.27
C SER A 18 -13.26 0.03 -24.06
N PRO A 19 -13.60 -0.09 -25.36
CA PRO A 19 -13.19 -1.24 -26.16
C PRO A 19 -11.67 -1.28 -26.35
N GLN A 20 -11.09 -2.46 -26.14
CA GLN A 20 -9.68 -2.73 -26.41
C GLN A 20 -9.54 -3.72 -27.57
N ALA A 21 -8.38 -3.73 -28.23
CA ALA A 21 -8.11 -4.62 -29.37
C ALA A 21 -8.34 -6.11 -29.07
N ASP A 22 -8.27 -6.49 -27.79
CA ASP A 22 -8.42 -7.83 -27.24
C ASP A 22 -9.63 -7.99 -26.30
N ALA A 23 -10.52 -6.99 -26.23
CA ALA A 23 -11.71 -6.99 -25.35
C ALA A 23 -12.91 -6.34 -26.06
N ASN A 24 -13.54 -7.09 -26.96
CA ASN A 24 -14.72 -6.65 -27.72
C ASN A 24 -16.04 -7.24 -27.20
N GLU A 25 -15.99 -8.09 -26.17
CA GLU A 25 -17.18 -8.68 -25.59
C GLU A 25 -17.83 -7.73 -24.58
N PHE A 26 -19.14 -7.56 -24.71
CA PHE A 26 -19.95 -6.70 -23.86
C PHE A 26 -20.66 -7.51 -22.80
N LEU A 27 -20.44 -7.16 -21.53
CA LEU A 27 -21.25 -7.66 -20.43
C LEU A 27 -22.07 -6.53 -19.79
N SER A 28 -23.30 -6.88 -19.43
CA SER A 28 -24.14 -6.02 -18.60
C SER A 28 -23.55 -5.91 -17.20
N LEU A 29 -23.67 -4.73 -16.60
CA LEU A 29 -23.24 -4.49 -15.21
C LEU A 29 -23.99 -5.36 -14.19
N ASN A 30 -25.17 -5.88 -14.58
CA ASN A 30 -25.99 -6.76 -13.74
C ASN A 30 -25.80 -8.25 -14.06
N SER A 31 -24.82 -8.61 -14.88
CA SER A 31 -24.52 -10.02 -15.14
C SER A 31 -23.91 -10.67 -13.90
N SER A 32 -24.40 -11.85 -13.54
CA SER A 32 -23.90 -12.61 -12.38
C SER A 32 -22.40 -12.90 -12.47
N GLU A 33 -21.90 -13.14 -13.68
CA GLU A 33 -20.49 -13.39 -13.96
C GLU A 33 -19.61 -12.16 -13.66
N LEU A 34 -20.02 -10.96 -14.08
CA LEU A 34 -19.27 -9.73 -13.82
C LEU A 34 -19.27 -9.37 -12.33
N ILE A 35 -20.40 -9.57 -11.65
CA ILE A 35 -20.53 -9.36 -10.20
C ILE A 35 -19.62 -10.34 -9.44
N ALA A 36 -19.55 -11.61 -9.86
CA ALA A 36 -18.67 -12.60 -9.26
C ALA A 36 -17.18 -12.24 -9.45
N PHE A 37 -16.78 -11.85 -10.67
CA PHE A 37 -15.40 -11.42 -10.94
C PHE A 37 -15.01 -10.17 -10.13
N LEU A 38 -15.89 -9.16 -10.06
CA LEU A 38 -15.66 -7.97 -9.22
C LEU A 38 -15.59 -8.30 -7.73
N GLY A 39 -16.36 -9.29 -7.27
CA GLY A 39 -16.31 -9.77 -5.88
C GLY A 39 -14.99 -10.49 -5.56
N GLU A 40 -14.52 -11.37 -6.45
CA GLU A 40 -13.23 -12.07 -6.29
C GLU A 40 -12.04 -11.11 -6.42
N SER A 41 -12.07 -10.16 -7.36
CA SER A 41 -11.04 -9.15 -7.51
C SER A 41 -10.99 -8.22 -6.30
N ALA A 42 -12.15 -7.77 -5.79
CA ALA A 42 -12.23 -6.96 -4.58
C ALA A 42 -11.67 -7.71 -3.36
N GLN A 43 -11.88 -9.02 -3.25
CA GLN A 43 -11.27 -9.84 -2.18
C GLN A 43 -9.74 -9.97 -2.36
N SER A 44 -9.26 -10.14 -3.58
CA SER A 44 -7.83 -10.21 -3.90
C SER A 44 -7.12 -8.87 -3.66
N ASP A 45 -7.74 -7.76 -4.06
CA ASP A 45 -7.26 -6.41 -3.82
C ASP A 45 -7.36 -6.03 -2.35
N SER A 46 -8.40 -6.50 -1.64
CA SER A 46 -8.48 -6.40 -0.18
C SER A 46 -7.32 -7.15 0.48
N ALA A 47 -7.00 -8.37 0.05
CA ALA A 47 -5.89 -9.13 0.60
C ALA A 47 -4.53 -8.46 0.33
N ARG A 48 -4.31 -7.92 -0.89
CA ARG A 48 -3.09 -7.15 -1.22
C ARG A 48 -3.01 -5.85 -0.41
N THR A 49 -4.13 -5.17 -0.21
CA THR A 49 -4.21 -3.93 0.57
C THR A 49 -3.94 -4.20 2.05
N ILE A 50 -4.52 -5.27 2.61
CA ILE A 50 -4.28 -5.72 3.99
C ILE A 50 -2.82 -6.13 4.20
N LEU A 51 -2.22 -6.84 3.24
CA LEU A 51 -0.80 -7.19 3.32
C LEU A 51 0.09 -5.94 3.26
N SER A 52 -0.19 -5.04 2.31
CA SER A 52 0.58 -3.80 2.16
C SER A 52 0.46 -2.88 3.38
N SER A 53 -0.73 -2.82 4.01
CA SER A 53 -0.93 -2.05 5.23
C SER A 53 -0.29 -2.71 6.45
N SER A 54 -0.31 -4.04 6.53
CA SER A 54 0.41 -4.81 7.55
C SER A 54 1.92 -4.61 7.44
N ASP A 55 2.48 -4.67 6.23
CA ASP A 55 3.91 -4.43 5.97
C ASP A 55 4.30 -2.99 6.35
N ALA A 56 3.44 -2.01 6.04
CA ALA A 56 3.63 -0.61 6.43
C ALA A 56 3.58 -0.39 7.96
N ALA A 57 2.78 -1.15 8.68
CA ALA A 57 2.77 -1.14 10.14
C ALA A 57 4.03 -1.82 10.71
N MET A 58 4.41 -2.98 10.17
CA MET A 58 5.56 -3.76 10.64
C MET A 58 6.87 -3.00 10.50
N ILE A 59 7.05 -2.25 9.41
CA ILE A 59 8.27 -1.48 9.18
C ILE A 59 8.44 -0.33 10.18
N ARG A 60 7.35 0.23 10.75
CA ARG A 60 7.43 1.20 11.86
C ARG A 60 7.91 0.53 13.15
N VAL A 61 7.35 -0.65 13.46
CA VAL A 61 7.77 -1.43 14.64
C VAL A 61 9.25 -1.82 14.55
N LEU A 62 9.73 -2.21 13.36
CA LEU A 62 11.14 -2.51 13.14
C LEU A 62 12.04 -1.29 13.34
N GLU A 63 11.61 -0.11 12.88
CA GLU A 63 12.34 1.14 13.07
C GLU A 63 12.46 1.48 14.57
N ASP A 64 11.35 1.45 15.32
CA ASP A 64 11.34 1.71 16.76
C ASP A 64 12.18 0.68 17.54
N LEU A 65 12.17 -0.60 17.11
CA LEU A 65 13.01 -1.64 17.69
C LEU A 65 14.49 -1.36 17.44
N ILE A 66 14.87 -0.99 16.22
CA ILE A 66 16.26 -0.65 15.88
C ILE A 66 16.74 0.53 16.71
N GLU A 67 15.95 1.60 16.80
CA GLU A 67 16.25 2.76 17.65
C GLU A 67 16.40 2.34 19.12
N THR A 68 15.48 1.52 19.64
CA THR A 68 15.58 1.00 21.01
C THR A 68 16.87 0.23 21.25
N LEU A 69 17.29 -0.63 20.31
CA LEU A 69 18.51 -1.41 20.44
C LEU A 69 19.77 -0.53 20.38
N ILE A 70 19.75 0.53 19.56
CA ILE A 70 20.82 1.53 19.50
C ILE A 70 20.90 2.32 20.82
N ASP A 71 19.76 2.81 21.32
CA ASP A 71 19.68 3.59 22.57
C ASP A 71 20.12 2.78 23.79
N LYS A 72 19.84 1.47 23.79
CA LYS A 72 20.31 0.55 24.82
C LYS A 72 21.77 0.11 24.63
N GLY A 73 22.42 0.52 23.54
CA GLY A 73 23.79 0.16 23.22
C GLY A 73 23.98 -1.32 22.89
N VAL A 74 22.90 -2.02 22.49
CA VAL A 74 22.95 -3.45 22.10
C VAL A 74 23.58 -3.60 20.71
N ILE A 75 23.32 -2.65 19.81
CA ILE A 75 23.96 -2.53 18.50
C ILE A 75 24.41 -1.09 18.27
N LEU A 76 25.42 -0.89 17.44
CA LEU A 76 25.77 0.44 16.91
C LEU A 76 25.07 0.65 15.56
N PHE A 77 24.75 1.90 15.24
CA PHE A 77 24.21 2.23 13.91
C PHE A 77 25.12 1.77 12.77
N THR A 78 26.43 1.82 13.00
CA THR A 78 27.47 1.39 12.05
C THR A 78 27.55 -0.12 11.86
N ASP A 79 26.92 -0.91 12.73
CA ASP A 79 26.87 -2.37 12.59
C ASP A 79 25.89 -2.80 11.49
N LEU A 80 24.99 -1.90 11.08
CA LEU A 80 24.01 -2.15 10.02
C LEU A 80 24.67 -1.99 8.63
N PRO A 81 24.23 -2.73 7.60
CA PRO A 81 24.70 -2.53 6.23
C PRO A 81 24.45 -1.09 5.75
N ALA A 82 25.32 -0.55 4.89
CA ALA A 82 25.21 0.82 4.38
C ALA A 82 23.83 1.14 3.76
N ALA A 83 23.24 0.17 3.06
CA ALA A 83 21.89 0.31 2.48
C ALA A 83 20.80 0.45 3.57
N ALA A 84 20.94 -0.24 4.70
CA ALA A 84 20.03 -0.13 5.83
C ALA A 84 20.20 1.20 6.56
N GLN A 85 21.44 1.64 6.78
CA GLN A 85 21.74 2.95 7.35
C GLN A 85 21.09 4.08 6.54
N GLN A 86 21.27 4.10 5.21
CA GLN A 86 20.66 5.10 4.32
C GLN A 86 19.13 5.12 4.42
N LYS A 87 18.49 3.94 4.44
CA LYS A 87 17.03 3.82 4.54
C LYS A 87 16.51 4.34 5.89
N LEU A 88 17.19 4.03 6.99
CA LEU A 88 16.83 4.52 8.32
C LEU A 88 16.95 6.04 8.41
N THR A 89 18.06 6.62 7.95
CA THR A 89 18.26 8.07 7.93
C THR A 89 17.19 8.77 7.09
N GLN A 90 16.88 8.26 5.90
CA GLN A 90 15.85 8.83 5.04
C GLN A 90 14.47 8.81 5.71
N ARG A 91 14.13 7.71 6.39
CA ARG A 91 12.85 7.59 7.11
C ARG A 91 12.77 8.52 8.31
N GLN A 92 13.83 8.63 9.10
CA GLN A 92 13.88 9.52 10.25
C GLN A 92 13.70 10.99 9.85
N HIS A 93 14.26 11.41 8.70
CA HIS A 93 14.02 12.74 8.13
C HIS A 93 12.56 12.96 7.72
N VAL A 94 11.92 11.97 7.09
CA VAL A 94 10.50 12.07 6.72
C VAL A 94 9.63 12.16 7.97
N ARG A 95 9.91 11.34 8.99
CA ARG A 95 9.16 11.31 10.25
C ARG A 95 9.28 12.62 11.03
N SER A 96 10.49 13.15 11.18
CA SER A 96 10.70 14.45 11.85
C SER A 96 10.00 15.60 11.13
N ARG A 97 9.98 15.60 9.79
CA ARG A 97 9.24 16.60 9.01
C ARG A 97 7.73 16.49 9.19
N LEU A 98 7.18 15.28 9.24
CA LEU A 98 5.75 15.07 9.46
C LEU A 98 5.35 15.48 10.89
N GLN A 99 6.14 15.11 11.90
CA GLN A 99 5.90 15.54 13.28
C GLN A 99 5.98 17.06 13.44
N ALA A 100 6.93 17.72 12.77
CA ALA A 100 7.00 19.18 12.78
C ALA A 100 5.75 19.83 12.17
N LEU A 101 5.21 19.25 11.08
CA LEU A 101 3.96 19.72 10.46
C LEU A 101 2.75 19.49 11.36
N GLU A 102 2.65 18.34 12.03
CA GLU A 102 1.59 18.06 13.01
C GLU A 102 1.62 19.05 14.17
N ASN A 103 2.80 19.31 14.74
CA ASN A 103 2.95 20.29 15.82
C ASN A 103 2.52 21.70 15.40
N LEU A 104 2.85 22.13 14.17
CA LEU A 104 2.43 23.43 13.62
C LEU A 104 0.90 23.53 13.50
N MET A 105 0.23 22.43 13.14
CA MET A 105 -1.23 22.38 13.00
C MET A 105 -1.96 22.34 14.35
N ASP A 106 -1.35 21.76 15.37
CA ASP A 106 -1.88 21.78 16.74
C ASP A 106 -1.71 23.17 17.39
N GLU A 107 -0.58 23.85 17.15
CA GLU A 107 -0.35 25.24 17.62
C GLU A 107 -1.36 26.24 17.02
N GLU A 108 -1.80 26.05 15.77
CA GLU A 108 -2.84 26.89 15.15
C GLU A 108 -4.24 26.63 15.74
N GLN A 109 -4.53 25.43 16.23
CA GLN A 109 -5.84 25.07 16.80
C GLN A 109 -6.03 25.61 18.22
N ASP A 110 -4.95 25.73 19.00
CA ASP A 110 -4.98 26.32 20.35
C ASP A 110 -5.10 27.86 20.33
N LEU A 111 -5.06 28.50 19.16
CA LEU A 111 -5.18 29.95 18.98
C LEU A 111 -6.61 30.45 18.69
N PHE A 112 -7.63 29.59 18.69
CA PHE A 112 -9.04 29.94 18.39
C PHE A 112 -10.02 29.63 19.52
#